data_AF-A0A1M3IBU8-F1
#
_entry.id   AF-A0A1M3IBU8-F1
#
_cell.length_a   1.000
_cell.length_b   1.000
_cell.length_c   1.000
_cell.angle_alpha   90.00
_cell.angle_beta   90.00
_cell.angle_gamma   90.00
#
_symmetry.space_group_name_H-M   'P 1'
#
loop_
_entity.id
_entity.type
_entity.pdbx_description
1 polymer ?
#
loop_
_entity_poly.entity_id
_entity_poly.type
_entity_poly.pdbx_seq_one_letter_code
_entity_poly.pdbx_strand_id
1 'polypeptide(L)'
;MKYIGPLLIAICTLSSCTGWDSESKESFLHSCINDAKANGKDDAAAKSMCDCRLEKIMKKYPNVDDALAHMDSIVKDPDVAACK
;
A
#
# COMPACT_ATOMS: atom_id res chain seq x y z
N MET A 1 14.48 10.04 -46.89
CA MET A 1 14.26 8.85 -46.06
C MET A 1 15.62 8.41 -45.52
N LYS A 2 15.87 8.58 -44.21
CA LYS A 2 16.12 7.49 -43.23
C LYS A 2 17.57 7.66 -42.69
N TYR A 3 17.92 7.70 -41.41
CA TYR A 3 17.23 7.62 -40.12
C TYR A 3 17.99 8.52 -39.11
N ILE A 4 17.24 9.08 -38.16
CA ILE A 4 17.69 9.90 -37.03
C ILE A 4 18.56 9.05 -36.10
N GLY A 5 19.68 9.62 -35.66
CA GLY A 5 20.70 8.98 -34.84
C GLY A 5 20.22 8.60 -33.44
N PRO A 6 20.80 7.54 -32.84
CA PRO A 6 20.37 6.98 -31.57
C PRO A 6 21.08 7.68 -30.42
N LEU A 7 20.36 8.30 -29.49
CA LEU A 7 20.98 8.62 -28.20
C LEU A 7 19.94 8.84 -27.08
N LEU A 8 19.87 7.84 -26.21
CA LEU A 8 19.49 7.95 -24.79
C LEU A 8 18.06 8.40 -24.48
N ILE A 9 17.09 7.57 -24.90
CA ILE A 9 15.94 7.36 -24.01
C ILE A 9 16.48 6.56 -22.83
N ALA A 10 16.90 7.26 -21.78
CA ALA A 10 17.01 6.70 -20.46
C ALA A 10 15.60 6.31 -20.02
N ILE A 11 15.16 5.14 -20.50
CA ILE A 11 14.03 4.42 -19.93
C ILE A 11 14.47 4.18 -18.49
N CYS A 12 13.93 4.97 -17.56
CA CYS A 12 13.93 4.64 -16.15
C CYS A 12 13.25 3.28 -16.06
N THR A 13 14.08 2.26 -16.14
CA THR A 13 13.73 0.87 -16.01
C THR A 13 13.08 0.75 -14.66
N LEU A 14 11.77 0.47 -14.71
CA LEU A 14 10.96 -0.22 -13.71
C LEU A 14 11.72 -0.34 -12.40
N SER A 15 11.58 0.68 -11.55
CA SER A 15 12.00 0.59 -10.16
C SER A 15 11.19 -0.55 -9.53
N SER A 16 11.71 -1.76 -9.62
CA SER A 16 11.37 -2.86 -8.71
C SER A 16 11.91 -2.47 -7.35
N CYS A 17 11.31 -1.43 -6.75
CA CYS A 17 11.45 -1.14 -5.34
C CYS A 17 10.83 -2.34 -4.64
N THR A 18 11.67 -3.28 -4.20
CA THR A 18 11.23 -4.43 -3.44
C THR A 18 10.66 -3.92 -2.12
N GLY A 19 9.35 -3.78 -2.05
CA GLY A 19 8.62 -3.42 -0.83
C GLY A 19 7.52 -2.39 -1.05
N TRP A 20 7.02 -1.84 0.05
CA TRP A 20 5.98 -0.80 0.02
C TRP A 20 6.58 0.57 -0.31
N ASP A 21 6.31 1.05 -1.53
CA ASP A 21 6.58 2.43 -1.93
C ASP A 21 5.54 3.39 -1.32
N SER A 22 5.79 4.70 -1.45
CA SER A 22 4.92 5.73 -0.86
C SER A 22 3.52 5.75 -1.48
N GLU A 23 3.40 5.54 -2.79
CA GLU A 23 2.12 5.55 -3.50
C GLU A 23 1.25 4.38 -3.06
N SER A 24 1.82 3.18 -2.91
CA SER A 24 1.12 2.00 -2.39
C SER A 24 0.63 2.22 -0.94
N LYS A 25 1.47 2.82 -0.08
CA LYS A 25 1.09 3.14 1.31
C LYS A 25 -0.04 4.15 1.36
N GLU A 26 0.07 5.23 0.59
CA GLU A 26 -0.95 6.28 0.53
C GLU A 26 -2.27 5.75 0.01
N SER A 27 -2.23 4.90 -1.03
CA SER A 27 -3.42 4.26 -1.60
C SER A 27 -4.14 3.36 -0.59
N PHE A 28 -3.37 2.57 0.18
CA PHE A 28 -3.92 1.76 1.27
C PHE A 28 -4.56 2.64 2.35
N LEU A 29 -3.84 3.66 2.84
CA LEU A 29 -4.32 4.54 3.90
C LEU A 29 -5.57 5.29 3.47
N HIS A 30 -5.59 5.84 2.27
CA HIS A 30 -6.75 6.57 1.74
C HIS A 30 -7.99 5.67 1.67
N SER A 31 -7.84 4.45 1.15
CA SER A 31 -8.96 3.49 1.08
C SER A 31 -9.44 3.08 2.47
N CYS A 32 -8.52 2.71 3.35
CA CYS A 32 -8.84 2.31 4.72
C CYS A 32 -9.53 3.44 5.51
N ILE A 33 -9.02 4.68 5.41
CA ILE A 33 -9.59 5.83 6.12
C ILE A 33 -10.98 6.15 5.60
N ASN A 34 -11.19 6.10 4.29
CA ASN A 34 -12.51 6.33 3.69
C ASN A 34 -13.52 5.27 4.17
N ASP A 35 -13.14 3.99 4.19
CA ASP A 35 -13.98 2.92 4.71
C ASP A 35 -14.26 3.10 6.21
N ALA A 36 -13.23 3.45 7.00
CA ALA A 36 -13.37 3.70 8.42
C ALA A 36 -14.36 4.85 8.71
N LYS A 37 -14.28 5.93 7.95
CA LYS A 37 -15.19 7.08 8.05
C LYS A 37 -16.61 6.73 7.60
N ALA A 38 -16.76 5.94 6.54
CA ALA A 38 -18.05 5.42 6.10
C ALA A 38 -18.71 4.53 7.17
N ASN A 39 -17.92 3.91 8.03
CA ASN A 39 -18.36 3.12 9.19
C ASN A 39 -18.46 3.94 10.49
N GLY A 40 -18.44 5.28 10.41
CA GLY A 40 -18.73 6.17 11.54
C GLY A 40 -17.54 6.52 12.44
N LYS A 41 -16.30 6.21 12.04
CA LYS A 41 -15.10 6.71 12.74
C LYS A 41 -14.84 8.17 12.39
N ASP A 42 -14.41 8.95 13.39
CA ASP A 42 -13.86 10.28 13.14
C ASP A 42 -12.49 10.20 12.46
N ASP A 43 -12.04 11.30 11.89
CA ASP A 43 -10.81 11.37 11.09
C ASP A 43 -9.56 10.93 11.87
N ALA A 44 -9.45 11.27 13.16
CA ALA A 44 -8.29 10.92 13.96
C ALA A 44 -8.29 9.42 14.32
N ALA A 45 -9.45 8.89 14.71
CA ALA A 45 -9.60 7.45 14.97
C ALA A 45 -9.40 6.61 13.69
N ALA A 46 -9.96 7.04 12.56
CA ALA A 46 -9.78 6.39 11.27
C ALA A 46 -8.30 6.34 10.86
N LYS A 47 -7.60 7.48 10.95
CA LYS A 47 -6.17 7.55 10.62
C LYS A 47 -5.34 6.65 11.54
N SER A 48 -5.54 6.74 12.85
CA SER A 48 -4.81 5.91 13.83
C SER A 48 -5.01 4.42 13.57
N MET A 49 -6.25 3.99 13.31
CA MET A 49 -6.57 2.60 13.00
C MET A 49 -5.85 2.13 11.73
N CYS A 50 -5.90 2.94 10.67
CA CYS A 50 -5.35 2.57 9.37
C CYS A 50 -3.83 2.58 9.34
N ASP A 51 -3.18 3.52 10.02
CA ASP A 51 -1.73 3.53 10.21
C ASP A 51 -1.29 2.25 10.96
N CYS A 52 -2.00 1.86 12.03
CA CYS A 52 -1.74 0.62 12.76
C CYS A 52 -1.85 -0.61 11.85
N ARG A 53 -2.92 -0.72 11.05
CA ARG A 53 -3.12 -1.84 10.14
C ARG A 53 -2.02 -1.92 9.10
N LEU A 54 -1.66 -0.78 8.49
CA LEU A 54 -0.58 -0.71 7.52
C LEU A 54 0.74 -1.18 8.12
N GLU A 55 1.09 -0.72 9.32
CA GLU A 55 2.32 -1.14 10.02
C GLU A 55 2.35 -2.66 10.22
N LYS A 56 1.26 -3.27 10.70
CA LYS A 56 1.19 -4.72 10.93
C LYS A 56 1.26 -5.51 9.63
N ILE A 57 0.57 -5.06 8.59
CA ILE A 57 0.60 -5.68 7.26
C ILE A 57 2.01 -5.61 6.69
N MET A 58 2.64 -4.43 6.65
CA MET A 58 4.00 -4.28 6.13
C MET A 58 5.03 -5.13 6.88
N LYS A 59 4.84 -5.32 8.19
CA LYS A 59 5.73 -6.18 9.00
C LYS A 59 5.61 -7.66 8.63
N LYS A 60 4.40 -8.13 8.32
CA LYS A 60 4.13 -9.53 7.95
C LYS A 60 4.38 -9.79 6.46
N TYR A 61 4.09 -8.81 5.61
CA TYR A 61 4.16 -8.82 4.16
C TYR A 61 5.01 -7.62 3.70
N PRO A 62 6.35 -7.73 3.73
CA PRO A 62 7.24 -6.63 3.35
C PRO A 62 7.12 -6.21 1.89
N ASN A 63 6.54 -7.07 1.04
CA ASN A 63 6.25 -6.83 -0.37
C ASN A 63 4.74 -6.64 -0.58
N VAL A 64 4.37 -5.66 -1.42
CA VAL A 64 2.98 -5.31 -1.69
C VAL A 64 2.24 -6.44 -2.42
N ASP A 65 2.88 -7.07 -3.41
CA ASP A 65 2.27 -8.17 -4.17
C ASP A 65 1.95 -9.36 -3.26
N ASP A 66 2.82 -9.66 -2.30
CA ASP A 66 2.59 -10.70 -1.29
C ASP A 66 1.41 -10.35 -0.38
N ALA A 67 1.29 -9.09 0.03
CA ALA A 67 0.13 -8.63 0.81
C ALA A 67 -1.19 -8.77 0.01
N LEU A 68 -1.18 -8.40 -1.27
CA LEU A 68 -2.34 -8.52 -2.16
C LEU A 68 -2.76 -9.98 -2.39
N ALA A 69 -1.80 -10.89 -2.51
CA ALA A 69 -2.06 -12.32 -2.64
C ALA A 69 -2.69 -12.93 -1.37
N HIS A 70 -2.54 -12.27 -0.21
CA HIS A 70 -2.97 -12.77 1.10
C HIS A 70 -4.04 -11.89 1.77
N MET A 71 -4.79 -11.09 1.01
CA MET A 71 -5.82 -10.19 1.57
C MET A 71 -6.83 -10.90 2.49
N ASP A 72 -7.31 -12.09 2.13
CA ASP A 72 -8.25 -12.85 2.96
C ASP A 72 -7.64 -13.27 4.32
N SER A 73 -6.33 -13.54 4.34
CA SER A 73 -5.60 -13.85 5.56
C SER A 73 -5.39 -12.60 6.40
N ILE A 74 -5.03 -11.48 5.77
CA ILE A 74 -4.84 -10.18 6.41
C ILE A 74 -6.11 -9.71 7.13
N VAL A 75 -7.28 -9.83 6.48
CA VAL A 75 -8.56 -9.40 7.06
C VAL A 75 -8.93 -10.22 8.29
N LYS A 76 -8.51 -11.49 8.35
CA LYS A 76 -8.75 -12.41 9.47
C LYS A 76 -7.64 -12.38 10.52
N ASP A 77 -6.57 -11.62 10.28
CA ASP A 77 -5.41 -11.58 11.14
C ASP A 77 -5.75 -10.86 12.47
N PRO A 78 -5.59 -11.53 13.63
CA PRO A 78 -5.95 -10.94 14.92
C PRO A 78 -5.13 -9.70 15.27
N ASP A 79 -3.87 -9.60 14.81
CA ASP A 79 -3.02 -8.43 15.09
C ASP A 79 -3.48 -7.21 14.28
N VAL A 80 -4.00 -7.43 13.07
CA VAL A 80 -4.58 -6.38 12.22
C VAL A 80 -5.95 -5.98 12.74
N ALA A 81 -6.76 -6.95 13.18
CA ALA A 81 -8.08 -6.72 13.76
C ALA A 81 -8.03 -5.99 15.12
N ALA A 82 -6.92 -6.11 15.86
CA ALA A 82 -6.71 -5.41 17.12
C ALA A 82 -6.53 -3.88 16.97
N CYS A 83 -6.25 -3.39 15.75
CA CYS A 83 -6.17 -1.95 15.47
C CYS A 83 -7.56 -1.30 15.56
N LYS A 84 -7.67 -0.25 16.38
CA LYS A 84 -8.93 0.45 16.70
C LYS A 84 -8.96 1.86 16.15
#